data_AF-A0A8B5WYT7-F1
#
_entry.id   AF-A0A8B5WYT7-F1
#
_cell.length_a   1.000
_cell.length_b   1.000
_cell.length_c   1.000
_cell.angle_alpha   90.00
_cell.angle_beta   90.00
_cell.angle_gamma   90.00
#
_symmetry.space_group_name_H-M   'P 1'
#
loop_
_entity.id
_entity.type
_entity.pdbx_description
1 polymer ?
#
loop_
_entity_poly.entity_id
_entity_poly.type
_entity_poly.pdbx_seq_one_letter_code
_entity_poly.pdbx_strand_id
1 'polypeptide(L)'
;MMTMKGFESRKVVVSVFAILLLTGGNVLTAHAAGRSCSVAAFEFFWVGQFAGFMVNGRFSYNEKDVPENGIVREENLLSLDVSFYDPQGNLLRTYADNHKYPVDGNGSPYLNFAFDTITEQLLQTGTWKVDDNDLRFRNGVMMGEGNPDLRGQAGSQAGLAFWSRPRDEAVPHLHVDDWNNDFGFPIGFSSHEDASFPTKTTQERIDTGRVGEAYYLEENGEVLVNNLASDFGEFGQWMHVVRAKASPLDRRDHWRCLTQRFDRPR
;
A
#
# COMPACT_ATOMS: atom_id res chain seq x y z
N MET A 1 -15.77 105.86 45.55
CA MET A 1 -17.08 105.29 45.89
C MET A 1 -17.18 103.94 45.17
N MET A 2 -17.24 102.82 45.92
CA MET A 2 -17.77 101.50 45.53
C MET A 2 -17.31 100.84 44.20
N THR A 3 -16.88 99.59 44.07
CA THR A 3 -16.56 98.47 44.99
C THR A 3 -15.87 97.41 44.13
N MET A 4 -14.83 96.76 44.62
CA MET A 4 -14.32 95.50 44.05
C MET A 4 -15.30 94.35 44.34
N LYS A 5 -15.63 93.53 43.34
CA LYS A 5 -16.09 92.13 43.51
C LYS A 5 -15.81 91.30 42.25
N GLY A 6 -15.39 90.05 42.48
CA GLY A 6 -15.25 88.98 41.49
C GLY A 6 -13.94 88.22 41.72
N PHE A 7 -13.73 87.60 42.87
CA PHE A 7 -14.17 86.25 43.27
C PHE A 7 -13.72 85.14 42.31
N GLU A 8 -12.77 84.36 42.83
CA GLU A 8 -12.15 83.17 42.27
C GLU A 8 -13.09 81.97 42.15
N SER A 9 -12.57 80.97 41.43
CA SER A 9 -12.69 79.54 41.70
C SER A 9 -13.97 78.84 41.20
N ARG A 10 -13.81 78.09 40.11
CA ARG A 10 -13.60 76.63 40.16
C ARG A 10 -13.42 76.08 38.73
N LYS A 11 -12.26 75.50 38.45
CA LYS A 11 -12.06 74.66 37.26
C LYS A 11 -12.88 73.38 37.45
N VAL A 12 -13.87 73.17 36.60
CA VAL A 12 -14.54 71.89 36.44
C VAL A 12 -13.59 70.98 35.67
N VAL A 13 -13.13 69.92 36.31
CA VAL A 13 -12.47 68.80 35.64
C VAL A 13 -13.56 68.05 34.88
N VAL A 14 -13.63 68.25 33.57
CA VAL A 14 -14.40 67.37 32.68
C VAL A 14 -13.48 66.21 32.32
N SER A 15 -13.72 65.06 32.95
CA SER A 15 -13.14 63.79 32.51
C SER A 15 -13.71 63.44 31.14
N VAL A 16 -12.98 63.77 30.08
CA VAL A 16 -13.20 63.21 28.75
C VAL A 16 -12.60 61.80 28.75
N PHE A 17 -13.46 60.79 28.80
CA PHE A 17 -13.07 59.44 28.39
C PHE A 17 -12.71 59.50 26.91
N ALA A 18 -11.41 59.42 26.60
CA ALA A 18 -10.97 59.13 25.26
C ALA A 18 -11.37 57.68 24.94
N ILE A 19 -12.44 57.53 24.14
CA ILE A 19 -12.71 56.29 23.43
C ILE A 19 -11.58 56.15 22.42
N LEU A 20 -10.64 55.26 22.72
CA LEU A 20 -9.63 54.83 21.78
C LEU A 20 -10.35 54.07 20.65
N LEU A 21 -10.57 54.75 19.53
CA LEU A 21 -10.95 54.12 18.27
C LEU A 21 -9.79 53.23 17.83
N LEU A 22 -9.85 51.95 18.21
CA LEU A 22 -9.14 50.88 17.52
C LEU A 22 -9.68 50.86 16.10
N THR A 23 -9.02 51.56 15.19
CA THR A 23 -9.11 51.24 13.76
C THR A 23 -8.59 49.82 13.64
N GLY A 24 -9.51 48.87 13.60
CA GLY A 24 -9.25 47.47 13.33
C GLY A 24 -8.50 47.39 12.01
N GLY A 25 -7.18 47.28 12.10
CA GLY A 25 -6.41 46.66 11.04
C GLY A 25 -7.03 45.29 10.87
N ASN A 26 -7.71 45.08 9.75
CA ASN A 26 -7.94 43.76 9.21
C ASN A 26 -6.55 43.17 8.98
N VAL A 27 -5.97 42.60 10.04
CA VAL A 27 -5.06 41.49 9.89
C VAL A 27 -5.94 40.45 9.22
N LEU A 28 -5.82 40.37 7.90
CA LEU A 28 -6.12 39.17 7.16
C LEU A 28 -5.27 38.09 7.82
N THR A 29 -5.76 37.51 8.90
CA THR A 29 -5.47 36.13 9.22
C THR A 29 -5.94 35.39 7.98
N ALA A 30 -5.01 35.18 7.04
CA ALA A 30 -5.13 34.12 6.08
C ALA A 30 -5.49 32.90 6.92
N HIS A 31 -6.78 32.54 6.91
CA HIS A 31 -7.13 31.15 7.04
C HIS A 31 -6.40 30.54 5.85
N ALA A 32 -5.18 30.05 6.10
CA ALA A 32 -4.74 28.89 5.38
C ALA A 32 -5.94 27.95 5.48
N ALA A 33 -6.65 27.75 4.38
CA ALA A 33 -7.62 26.70 4.26
C ALA A 33 -6.79 25.44 4.53
N GLY A 34 -6.70 25.07 5.81
CA GLY A 34 -5.85 24.01 6.29
C GLY A 34 -6.30 22.81 5.50
N ARG A 35 -5.44 22.32 4.60
CA ARG A 35 -5.76 21.15 3.81
C ARG A 35 -5.98 20.07 4.83
N SER A 36 -7.24 19.69 4.96
CA SER A 36 -7.66 18.80 6.02
C SER A 36 -7.23 17.42 5.54
N CYS A 37 -6.03 17.01 5.94
CA CYS A 37 -5.50 15.70 5.64
C CYS A 37 -6.20 14.66 6.52
N SER A 38 -6.68 13.57 5.92
CA SER A 38 -7.20 12.40 6.66
C SER A 38 -6.51 11.16 6.11
N VAL A 39 -5.50 10.66 6.81
CA VAL A 39 -4.74 9.49 6.34
C VAL A 39 -5.40 8.22 6.85
N ALA A 40 -5.74 7.32 5.93
CA ALA A 40 -6.00 5.93 6.25
C ALA A 40 -4.76 5.09 5.93
N ALA A 41 -4.46 4.12 6.79
CA ALA A 41 -3.37 3.18 6.59
C ALA A 41 -3.85 1.75 6.83
N PHE A 42 -3.31 0.83 6.05
CA PHE A 42 -3.65 -0.58 6.06
C PHE A 42 -2.38 -1.41 6.01
N GLU A 43 -2.43 -2.56 6.64
CA GLU A 43 -1.39 -3.58 6.59
C GLU A 43 -1.95 -4.79 5.86
N PHE A 44 -1.13 -5.42 5.04
CA PHE A 44 -1.48 -6.66 4.38
C PHE A 44 -0.43 -7.73 4.64
N PHE A 45 -0.89 -8.98 4.60
CA PHE A 45 -0.11 -10.16 4.88
C PHE A 45 -0.54 -11.30 3.97
N TRP A 46 0.44 -12.06 3.49
CA TRP A 46 0.25 -13.25 2.69
C TRP A 46 1.31 -14.30 3.03
N VAL A 47 0.92 -15.58 3.02
CA VAL A 47 1.79 -16.74 3.15
C VAL A 47 1.57 -17.63 1.93
N GLY A 48 2.65 -18.08 1.32
CA GLY A 48 2.59 -19.01 0.21
C GLY A 48 2.21 -20.42 0.62
N GLN A 49 1.55 -21.12 -0.29
CA GLN A 49 0.94 -22.42 -0.02
C GLN A 49 1.99 -23.54 -0.01
N PHE A 50 3.05 -23.43 -0.82
CA PHE A 50 3.99 -24.53 -1.01
C PHE A 50 5.27 -24.33 -0.23
N ALA A 51 5.97 -23.22 -0.47
CA ALA A 51 7.27 -22.99 0.14
C ALA A 51 7.16 -22.26 1.48
N GLY A 52 6.12 -21.43 1.69
CA GLY A 52 5.91 -20.67 2.93
C GLY A 52 6.51 -19.29 2.92
N PHE A 53 6.82 -18.74 1.75
CA PHE A 53 7.24 -17.35 1.67
C PHE A 53 6.18 -16.44 2.26
N MET A 54 6.64 -15.42 2.97
CA MET A 54 5.75 -14.41 3.53
C MET A 54 5.95 -13.08 2.83
N VAL A 55 4.83 -12.41 2.55
CA VAL A 55 4.82 -11.05 2.03
C VAL A 55 4.01 -10.19 2.99
N ASN A 56 4.67 -9.18 3.54
CA ASN A 56 4.04 -8.19 4.41
C ASN A 56 4.13 -6.84 3.73
N GLY A 57 3.09 -6.03 3.83
CA GLY A 57 3.20 -4.66 3.41
C GLY A 57 2.27 -3.73 4.13
N ARG A 58 2.52 -2.45 3.92
CA ARG A 58 1.74 -1.36 4.49
C ARG A 58 1.56 -0.28 3.45
N PHE A 59 0.33 0.19 3.31
CA PHE A 59 0.04 1.31 2.42
C PHE A 59 -0.82 2.34 3.14
N SER A 60 -0.81 3.55 2.59
CA SER A 60 -1.67 4.62 3.06
C SER A 60 -2.14 5.50 1.93
N TYR A 61 -3.29 6.14 2.13
CA TYR A 61 -3.88 7.10 1.20
C TYR A 61 -4.60 8.21 1.97
N ASN A 62 -4.88 9.32 1.29
CA ASN A 62 -5.73 10.37 1.83
C ASN A 62 -7.20 10.00 1.60
N GLU A 63 -7.99 9.82 2.66
CA GLU A 63 -9.41 9.43 2.61
C GLU A 63 -10.27 10.43 1.81
N LYS A 64 -9.77 11.65 1.57
CA LYS A 64 -10.46 12.66 0.77
C LYS A 64 -10.18 12.58 -0.72
N ASP A 65 -9.21 11.76 -1.12
CA ASP A 65 -8.80 11.56 -2.51
C ASP A 65 -9.25 10.19 -3.03
N VAL A 66 -10.20 9.52 -2.34
CA VAL A 66 -10.82 8.27 -2.79
C VAL A 66 -11.67 8.56 -4.03
N PRO A 67 -11.43 7.88 -5.18
CA PRO A 67 -12.24 8.07 -6.37
C PRO A 67 -13.71 7.67 -6.17
N GLU A 68 -14.61 8.17 -7.01
CA GLU A 68 -16.07 7.92 -6.88
C GLU A 68 -16.44 6.44 -6.92
N ASN A 69 -15.63 5.61 -7.57
CA ASN A 69 -15.82 4.16 -7.64
C ASN A 69 -15.35 3.41 -6.37
N GLY A 70 -14.79 4.11 -5.38
CA GLY A 70 -14.29 3.51 -4.14
C GLY A 70 -12.95 2.77 -4.26
N ILE A 71 -12.30 2.77 -5.44
CA ILE A 71 -11.07 2.02 -5.68
C ILE A 71 -9.84 2.95 -5.59
N VAL A 72 -9.00 2.72 -4.60
CA VAL A 72 -7.70 3.37 -4.43
C VAL A 72 -6.66 2.65 -5.29
N ARG A 73 -5.96 3.41 -6.13
CA ARG A 73 -4.92 2.93 -7.05
C ARG A 73 -3.54 3.49 -6.70
N GLU A 74 -2.53 3.09 -7.44
CA GLU A 74 -1.12 3.47 -7.26
C GLU A 74 -0.95 5.00 -7.14
N GLU A 75 -1.62 5.76 -8.01
CA GLU A 75 -1.57 7.22 -8.04
C GLU A 75 -2.28 7.91 -6.87
N ASN A 76 -3.11 7.17 -6.13
CA ASN A 76 -3.80 7.64 -4.94
C ASN A 76 -2.98 7.40 -3.66
N LEU A 77 -1.92 6.58 -3.72
CA LEU A 77 -1.14 6.20 -2.56
C LEU A 77 -0.25 7.36 -2.07
N LEU A 78 -0.16 7.46 -0.75
CA LEU A 78 0.82 8.29 -0.05
C LEU A 78 2.09 7.50 0.24
N SER A 79 1.94 6.21 0.57
CA SER A 79 3.04 5.27 0.81
C SER A 79 2.60 3.85 0.47
N LEU A 80 3.57 3.03 0.09
CA LEU A 80 3.46 1.58 -0.03
C LEU A 80 4.84 1.01 0.23
N ASP A 81 4.99 0.26 1.32
CA ASP A 81 6.20 -0.48 1.62
C ASP A 81 5.86 -1.97 1.60
N VAL A 82 6.70 -2.79 0.95
CA VAL A 82 6.47 -4.24 0.79
C VAL A 82 7.74 -4.97 1.20
N SER A 83 7.62 -6.00 2.03
CA SER A 83 8.72 -6.80 2.55
C SER A 83 8.47 -8.28 2.30
N PHE A 84 9.52 -8.97 1.84
CA PHE A 84 9.54 -10.39 1.54
C PHE A 84 10.37 -11.12 2.58
N TYR A 85 9.89 -12.27 3.03
CA TYR A 85 10.57 -13.11 4.00
C TYR A 85 10.63 -14.55 3.51
N ASP A 86 11.70 -15.24 3.88
CA ASP A 86 11.84 -16.66 3.63
C ASP A 86 10.88 -17.47 4.53
N PRO A 87 10.74 -18.78 4.30
CA PRO A 87 9.86 -19.63 5.09
C PRO A 87 10.23 -19.73 6.59
N GLN A 88 11.45 -19.34 6.97
CA GLN A 88 11.89 -19.29 8.35
C GLN A 88 11.59 -17.94 9.02
N GLY A 89 11.04 -16.98 8.27
CA GLY A 89 10.71 -15.64 8.74
C GLY A 89 11.88 -14.66 8.70
N ASN A 90 12.99 -14.98 8.03
CA ASN A 90 14.08 -14.04 7.84
C ASN A 90 13.72 -13.06 6.73
N LEU A 91 13.97 -11.77 6.97
CA LEU A 91 13.75 -10.72 5.98
C LEU A 91 14.73 -10.88 4.81
N LEU A 92 14.19 -10.98 3.59
CA LEU A 92 14.96 -11.07 2.35
C LEU A 92 15.16 -9.69 1.72
N ARG A 93 14.07 -8.94 1.54
CA ARG A 93 14.12 -7.62 0.91
C ARG A 93 12.91 -6.78 1.30
N THR A 94 13.13 -5.47 1.41
CA THR A 94 12.08 -4.46 1.52
C THR A 94 12.14 -3.50 0.34
N TYR A 95 10.99 -3.27 -0.29
CA TYR A 95 10.76 -2.26 -1.30
C TYR A 95 10.00 -1.10 -0.66
N ALA A 96 10.73 -0.06 -0.26
CA ALA A 96 10.14 1.16 0.25
C ALA A 96 9.60 2.02 -0.90
N ASP A 97 8.46 2.67 -0.70
CA ASP A 97 7.79 3.46 -1.73
C ASP A 97 7.57 2.70 -3.05
N ASN A 98 7.08 1.45 -2.95
CA ASN A 98 6.93 0.56 -4.09
C ASN A 98 5.95 1.07 -5.16
N HIS A 99 5.11 2.04 -4.80
CA HIS A 99 4.27 2.83 -5.72
C HIS A 99 5.03 3.86 -6.57
N LYS A 100 6.33 4.03 -6.34
CA LYS A 100 7.22 4.92 -7.10
C LYS A 100 8.38 4.18 -7.73
N TYR A 101 8.86 3.10 -7.10
CA TYR A 101 10.03 2.36 -7.55
C TYR A 101 9.90 0.86 -7.25
N PRO A 102 10.53 -0.02 -8.05
CA PRO A 102 11.27 0.27 -9.27
C PRO A 102 10.35 0.65 -10.45
N VAL A 103 10.95 1.27 -11.48
CA VAL A 103 10.24 1.80 -12.66
C VAL A 103 10.74 1.15 -13.95
N ASP A 104 9.90 1.16 -14.99
CA ASP A 104 10.24 0.75 -16.34
C ASP A 104 11.16 1.76 -17.06
N GLY A 105 11.52 1.44 -18.31
CA GLY A 105 12.36 2.31 -19.15
C GLY A 105 11.74 3.68 -19.46
N ASN A 106 10.45 3.88 -19.21
CA ASN A 106 9.75 5.16 -19.35
C ASN A 106 9.59 5.90 -18.01
N GLY A 107 10.11 5.34 -16.90
CA GLY A 107 9.96 5.90 -15.56
C GLY A 107 8.63 5.60 -14.88
N SER A 108 7.84 4.66 -15.40
CA SER A 108 6.56 4.25 -14.81
C SER A 108 6.78 3.13 -13.79
N PRO A 109 6.28 3.23 -12.55
CA PRO A 109 6.38 2.15 -11.56
C PRO A 109 5.81 0.86 -12.10
N TYR A 110 6.46 -0.27 -11.79
CA TYR A 110 5.94 -1.58 -12.19
C TYR A 110 4.70 -2.02 -11.38
N LEU A 111 4.41 -1.32 -10.28
CA LEU A 111 3.30 -1.63 -9.37
C LEU A 111 1.97 -1.80 -10.11
N ASN A 112 1.24 -2.85 -9.76
CA ASN A 112 -0.20 -2.93 -9.97
C ASN A 112 -0.93 -3.07 -8.65
N PHE A 113 -1.82 -2.12 -8.36
CA PHE A 113 -2.49 -2.00 -7.06
C PHE A 113 -3.93 -1.52 -7.24
N ALA A 114 -4.86 -2.26 -6.64
CA ALA A 114 -6.24 -1.82 -6.49
C ALA A 114 -6.77 -2.25 -5.13
N PHE A 115 -7.13 -1.27 -4.32
CA PHE A 115 -7.75 -1.47 -3.01
C PHE A 115 -9.19 -0.97 -3.03
N ASP A 116 -10.14 -1.84 -2.74
CA ASP A 116 -11.55 -1.49 -2.60
C ASP A 116 -11.84 -1.02 -1.18
N THR A 117 -12.19 0.25 -1.04
CA THR A 117 -12.48 0.89 0.26
C THR A 117 -13.80 0.42 0.88
N ILE A 118 -14.69 -0.23 0.12
CA ILE A 118 -15.97 -0.75 0.61
C ILE A 118 -15.76 -2.14 1.25
N THR A 119 -15.07 -3.03 0.54
CA THR A 119 -14.79 -4.40 1.02
C THR A 119 -13.54 -4.49 1.89
N GLU A 120 -12.71 -3.44 1.89
CA GLU A 120 -11.38 -3.40 2.50
C GLU A 120 -10.46 -4.53 2.00
N GLN A 121 -10.55 -4.85 0.70
CA GLN A 121 -9.76 -5.90 0.07
C GLN A 121 -8.84 -5.35 -1.01
N LEU A 122 -7.67 -5.97 -1.14
CA LEU A 122 -6.84 -5.84 -2.32
C LEU A 122 -7.38 -6.78 -3.40
N LEU A 123 -7.69 -6.21 -4.56
CA LEU A 123 -8.18 -6.97 -5.71
C LEU A 123 -7.00 -7.77 -6.28
N GLN A 124 -7.15 -9.10 -6.33
CA GLN A 124 -6.06 -10.03 -6.67
C GLN A 124 -6.47 -11.13 -7.65
N THR A 125 -7.66 -11.03 -8.22
CA THR A 125 -8.26 -12.04 -9.12
C THR A 125 -8.00 -11.78 -10.61
N GLY A 126 -7.40 -10.64 -10.95
CA GLY A 126 -7.16 -10.21 -12.32
C GLY A 126 -5.71 -10.39 -12.78
N THR A 127 -5.45 -10.05 -14.04
CA THR A 127 -4.09 -9.99 -14.56
C THR A 127 -3.47 -8.64 -14.22
N TRP A 128 -2.23 -8.65 -13.73
CA TRP A 128 -1.56 -7.47 -13.19
C TRP A 128 -1.43 -6.23 -14.12
N LYS A 129 -1.70 -6.32 -15.41
CA LYS A 129 -1.61 -5.17 -16.34
C LYS A 129 -2.78 -5.07 -17.31
N VAL A 130 -3.92 -5.65 -16.94
CA VAL A 130 -5.10 -5.71 -17.80
C VAL A 130 -6.27 -5.07 -17.05
N ASP A 131 -7.04 -4.27 -17.79
CA ASP A 131 -8.33 -3.79 -17.33
C ASP A 131 -9.32 -4.96 -17.38
N ASP A 132 -9.58 -5.58 -16.23
CA ASP A 132 -10.28 -6.87 -16.14
C ASP A 132 -11.83 -6.74 -16.09
N ASN A 133 -12.39 -5.52 -16.23
CA ASN A 133 -13.84 -5.33 -16.29
C ASN A 133 -14.28 -4.05 -17.04
N ASP A 134 -15.60 -3.88 -17.23
CA ASP A 134 -16.21 -2.75 -17.93
C ASP A 134 -15.93 -1.38 -17.27
N LEU A 135 -15.55 -1.38 -15.99
CA LEU A 135 -15.12 -0.18 -15.25
C LEU A 135 -13.60 0.04 -15.30
N ARG A 136 -12.90 -0.75 -16.11
CA ARG A 136 -11.43 -0.77 -16.26
C ARG A 136 -10.70 -0.95 -14.93
N PHE A 137 -11.16 -1.89 -14.12
CA PHE A 137 -10.46 -2.28 -12.89
C PHE A 137 -9.38 -3.30 -13.20
N ARG A 138 -8.12 -2.89 -13.03
CA ARG A 138 -6.98 -3.80 -12.87
C ARG A 138 -7.16 -4.56 -11.55
N ASN A 139 -7.68 -5.78 -11.63
CA ASN A 139 -8.00 -6.60 -10.45
C ASN A 139 -6.85 -7.52 -10.06
N GLY A 140 -5.71 -7.45 -10.76
CA GLY A 140 -4.50 -8.17 -10.40
C GLY A 140 -3.62 -7.41 -9.40
N VAL A 141 -2.52 -8.03 -9.00
CA VAL A 141 -1.49 -7.43 -8.15
C VAL A 141 -0.13 -7.57 -8.81
N MET A 142 0.73 -6.56 -8.68
CA MET A 142 2.16 -6.66 -8.89
C MET A 142 2.86 -5.76 -7.87
N MET A 143 3.66 -6.35 -6.99
CA MET A 143 4.48 -5.64 -6.00
C MET A 143 5.89 -6.23 -5.99
N GLY A 144 6.84 -5.46 -5.46
CA GLY A 144 8.25 -5.80 -5.51
C GLY A 144 8.90 -5.26 -6.78
N GLU A 145 9.75 -6.07 -7.42
CA GLU A 145 10.53 -5.65 -8.57
C GLU A 145 10.04 -6.31 -9.86
N GLY A 146 10.06 -5.52 -10.94
CA GLY A 146 10.02 -5.96 -12.34
C GLY A 146 8.63 -6.14 -12.99
N ASN A 147 8.66 -6.46 -14.27
CA ASN A 147 7.55 -6.79 -15.14
C ASN A 147 7.39 -8.32 -15.33
N PRO A 148 6.29 -8.94 -14.85
CA PRO A 148 6.04 -10.36 -15.05
C PRO A 148 6.00 -10.88 -16.50
N ASP A 149 5.91 -10.02 -17.52
CA ASP A 149 6.06 -10.41 -18.93
C ASP A 149 7.49 -10.75 -19.33
N LEU A 150 8.48 -10.19 -18.61
CA LEU A 150 9.90 -10.42 -18.86
C LEU A 150 10.42 -11.65 -18.11
N ARG A 151 9.53 -12.40 -17.45
CA ARG A 151 9.86 -13.62 -16.72
C ARG A 151 10.62 -14.62 -17.61
N GLY A 152 11.74 -15.13 -17.09
CA GLY A 152 12.61 -16.08 -17.78
C GLY A 152 13.58 -15.44 -18.79
N GLN A 153 13.58 -14.11 -18.95
CA GLN A 153 14.59 -13.41 -19.74
C GLN A 153 15.78 -13.04 -18.85
N ALA A 154 16.91 -13.70 -19.05
CA ALA A 154 18.11 -13.52 -18.25
C ALA A 154 18.57 -12.04 -18.22
N GLY A 155 18.80 -11.50 -17.02
CA GLY A 155 19.30 -10.14 -16.83
C GLY A 155 18.29 -9.03 -17.10
N SER A 156 17.01 -9.37 -17.33
CA SER A 156 15.97 -8.37 -17.61
C SER A 156 15.38 -7.73 -16.36
N GLN A 157 15.48 -8.39 -15.20
CA GLN A 157 14.83 -7.99 -13.94
C GLN A 157 15.58 -8.57 -12.76
N ALA A 158 15.78 -7.84 -11.66
CA ALA A 158 16.41 -8.39 -10.45
C ALA A 158 15.40 -8.50 -9.30
N GLY A 159 15.75 -9.17 -8.21
CA GLY A 159 14.94 -9.18 -6.99
C GLY A 159 13.65 -10.00 -7.02
N LEU A 160 12.88 -9.81 -5.94
CA LEU A 160 11.64 -10.52 -5.64
C LEU A 160 10.40 -9.79 -6.17
N ALA A 161 9.46 -10.55 -6.71
CA ALA A 161 8.17 -10.08 -7.20
C ALA A 161 7.02 -10.84 -6.54
N PHE A 162 5.94 -10.14 -6.21
CA PHE A 162 4.68 -10.71 -5.72
C PHE A 162 3.53 -10.29 -6.64
N TRP A 163 2.88 -11.25 -7.29
CA TRP A 163 2.01 -10.91 -8.42
C TRP A 163 0.94 -11.94 -8.73
N SER A 164 -0.08 -11.51 -9.48
CA SER A 164 -1.16 -12.37 -9.99
C SER A 164 -1.10 -12.54 -11.51
N ARG A 165 -1.43 -13.75 -11.98
CA ARG A 165 -1.58 -14.07 -13.42
C ARG A 165 -2.56 -15.21 -13.70
N PRO A 166 -3.83 -15.08 -13.28
CA PRO A 166 -4.84 -15.92 -13.87
C PRO A 166 -4.90 -15.59 -15.36
N ARG A 167 -4.67 -16.57 -16.25
CA ARG A 167 -5.14 -16.47 -17.64
C ARG A 167 -6.65 -16.28 -17.63
N ASP A 168 -7.25 -15.82 -18.72
CA ASP A 168 -8.71 -15.86 -18.88
C ASP A 168 -9.20 -17.27 -18.52
N GLU A 169 -10.19 -17.37 -17.61
CA GLU A 169 -10.74 -18.61 -17.04
C GLU A 169 -9.86 -19.39 -16.05
N ALA A 170 -8.63 -18.94 -15.76
CA ALA A 170 -7.78 -19.60 -14.78
C ALA A 170 -8.21 -19.25 -13.34
N VAL A 171 -7.98 -20.21 -12.45
CA VAL A 171 -8.16 -20.03 -11.00
C VAL A 171 -7.33 -18.83 -10.53
N PRO A 172 -7.90 -17.88 -9.75
CA PRO A 172 -7.13 -16.83 -9.10
C PRO A 172 -5.99 -17.40 -8.27
N HIS A 173 -4.79 -16.83 -8.41
CA HIS A 173 -3.63 -17.28 -7.67
C HIS A 173 -2.56 -16.20 -7.64
N LEU A 174 -1.70 -16.29 -6.63
CA LEU A 174 -0.60 -15.39 -6.38
C LEU A 174 0.72 -16.15 -6.43
N HIS A 175 1.79 -15.46 -6.80
CA HIS A 175 3.13 -15.99 -6.94
C HIS A 175 4.12 -15.14 -6.16
N VAL A 176 5.16 -15.79 -5.63
CA VAL A 176 6.43 -15.16 -5.34
C VAL A 176 7.44 -15.69 -6.35
N ASP A 177 8.15 -14.77 -7.00
CA ASP A 177 9.25 -15.11 -7.89
C ASP A 177 10.56 -14.39 -7.50
N ASP A 178 11.68 -15.06 -7.71
CA ASP A 178 13.04 -14.51 -7.74
C ASP A 178 13.60 -14.63 -9.18
N TRP A 179 13.23 -13.71 -10.06
CA TRP A 179 13.43 -13.91 -11.51
C TRP A 179 14.89 -14.02 -11.97
N ASN A 180 15.84 -13.52 -11.19
CA ASN A 180 17.27 -13.67 -11.46
C ASN A 180 17.95 -14.71 -10.55
N ASN A 181 17.18 -15.40 -9.71
CA ASN A 181 17.70 -16.35 -8.72
C ASN A 181 18.76 -15.70 -7.80
N ASP A 182 18.52 -14.46 -7.40
CA ASP A 182 19.40 -13.68 -6.52
C ASP A 182 19.52 -14.30 -5.12
N PHE A 183 18.51 -15.08 -4.71
CA PHE A 183 18.37 -15.67 -3.37
C PHE A 183 18.52 -17.20 -3.34
N GLY A 184 18.45 -17.88 -4.50
CA GLY A 184 18.84 -19.28 -4.61
C GLY A 184 17.85 -20.30 -4.02
N PHE A 185 16.56 -19.95 -3.94
CA PHE A 185 15.54 -20.82 -3.36
C PHE A 185 15.07 -21.91 -4.35
N PRO A 186 14.71 -23.11 -3.86
CA PRO A 186 14.12 -24.13 -4.72
C PRO A 186 12.70 -23.72 -5.14
N ILE A 187 12.34 -24.08 -6.37
CA ILE A 187 11.01 -23.88 -6.93
C ILE A 187 9.95 -24.57 -6.08
N GLY A 188 8.98 -23.83 -5.56
CA GLY A 188 7.84 -24.35 -4.81
C GLY A 188 6.75 -24.91 -5.71
N PHE A 189 6.34 -24.16 -6.74
CA PHE A 189 5.27 -24.59 -7.65
C PHE A 189 5.52 -24.17 -9.11
N SER A 190 5.50 -25.15 -10.00
CA SER A 190 5.78 -25.08 -11.42
C SER A 190 7.15 -24.50 -11.74
N SER A 191 7.27 -23.19 -11.68
CA SER A 191 8.47 -22.43 -12.04
C SER A 191 8.56 -21.15 -11.21
N HIS A 192 7.85 -21.13 -10.07
CA HIS A 192 7.78 -20.06 -9.10
C HIS A 192 8.34 -20.56 -7.76
N GLU A 193 9.07 -19.70 -7.07
CA GLU A 193 9.58 -19.97 -5.72
C GLU A 193 8.43 -20.28 -4.76
N ASP A 194 7.28 -19.62 -4.91
CA ASP A 194 6.05 -20.01 -4.23
C ASP A 194 4.80 -19.60 -5.00
N ALA A 195 3.67 -20.24 -4.67
CA ALA A 195 2.36 -19.86 -5.17
C ALA A 195 1.27 -20.12 -4.12
N SER A 196 0.10 -19.52 -4.29
CA SER A 196 -1.09 -19.81 -3.49
C SER A 196 -2.35 -19.78 -4.34
N PHE A 197 -3.20 -20.80 -4.15
CA PHE A 197 -4.49 -20.95 -4.84
C PHE A 197 -5.64 -20.88 -3.82
N PRO A 198 -6.27 -19.72 -3.63
CA PRO A 198 -7.32 -19.55 -2.62
C PRO A 198 -8.59 -20.37 -2.82
N THR A 199 -8.77 -20.97 -4.01
CA THR A 199 -9.94 -21.81 -4.32
C THR A 199 -9.54 -23.24 -4.70
N LYS A 200 -8.29 -23.63 -4.48
CA LYS A 200 -7.80 -24.99 -4.69
C LYS A 200 -7.07 -25.53 -3.49
N THR A 201 -7.34 -26.80 -3.18
CA THR A 201 -6.65 -27.44 -2.07
C THR A 201 -5.19 -27.68 -2.39
N THR A 202 -4.34 -27.80 -1.38
CA THR A 202 -2.93 -28.19 -1.59
C THR A 202 -2.86 -29.54 -2.30
N GLN A 203 -3.70 -30.50 -1.93
CA GLN A 203 -3.74 -31.82 -2.60
C GLN A 203 -4.12 -31.70 -4.08
N GLU A 204 -5.16 -30.92 -4.41
CA GLU A 204 -5.55 -30.67 -5.81
C GLU A 204 -4.42 -30.03 -6.63
N ARG A 205 -3.42 -29.40 -5.99
CA ARG A 205 -2.24 -28.83 -6.63
C ARG A 205 -1.08 -29.83 -6.68
N ILE A 206 -0.86 -30.60 -5.62
CA ILE A 206 0.10 -31.73 -5.58
C ILE A 206 -0.22 -32.73 -6.69
N ASP A 207 -1.49 -33.11 -6.85
CA ASP A 207 -1.97 -34.09 -7.85
C ASP A 207 -1.68 -33.66 -9.30
N THR A 208 -1.36 -32.38 -9.53
CA THR A 208 -0.96 -31.90 -10.86
C THR A 208 0.48 -32.27 -11.23
N GLY A 209 1.28 -32.76 -10.28
CA GLY A 209 2.70 -33.08 -10.46
C GLY A 209 3.58 -31.86 -10.71
N ARG A 210 3.14 -30.67 -10.25
CA ARG A 210 3.82 -29.39 -10.49
C ARG A 210 4.50 -28.80 -9.27
N VAL A 211 4.38 -29.40 -8.08
CA VAL A 211 5.16 -28.94 -6.92
C VAL A 211 6.65 -29.25 -7.19
N GLY A 212 7.57 -28.51 -6.59
CA GLY A 212 9.00 -28.79 -6.78
C GLY A 212 9.46 -30.03 -6.02
N GLU A 213 10.41 -30.77 -6.58
CA GLU A 213 10.99 -31.99 -5.98
C GLU A 213 11.54 -31.78 -4.56
N ALA A 214 12.05 -30.59 -4.24
CA ALA A 214 12.54 -30.25 -2.90
C ALA A 214 11.44 -30.29 -1.81
N TYR A 215 10.17 -30.29 -2.22
CA TYR A 215 9.01 -30.31 -1.34
C TYR A 215 8.24 -31.64 -1.41
N TYR A 216 8.78 -32.63 -2.14
CA TYR A 216 8.37 -34.03 -2.07
C TYR A 216 9.43 -34.80 -1.30
N LEU A 217 9.08 -35.42 -0.17
CA LEU A 217 9.87 -36.53 0.35
C LEU A 217 8.98 -37.76 0.40
N GLU A 218 9.34 -38.79 -0.36
CA GLU A 218 8.67 -40.09 -0.37
C GLU A 218 9.63 -41.19 0.12
N GLU A 219 9.19 -42.07 1.04
CA GLU A 219 9.80 -43.40 1.25
C GLU A 219 8.77 -44.43 0.85
N ASN A 220 9.22 -45.48 0.16
CA ASN A 220 8.44 -46.69 -0.05
C ASN A 220 7.05 -46.47 -0.69
N GLY A 221 6.89 -45.40 -1.48
CA GLY A 221 5.63 -45.04 -2.12
C GLY A 221 4.64 -44.27 -1.21
N GLU A 222 5.08 -43.82 -0.04
CA GLU A 222 4.34 -42.94 0.87
C GLU A 222 5.09 -41.61 1.04
N VAL A 223 4.36 -40.49 0.99
CA VAL A 223 4.91 -39.15 1.28
C VAL A 223 5.28 -39.07 2.77
N LEU A 224 6.58 -39.00 3.07
CA LEU A 224 7.16 -38.97 4.41
C LEU A 224 7.24 -37.60 5.06
N VAL A 225 7.47 -36.55 4.29
CA VAL A 225 7.64 -35.19 4.82
C VAL A 225 6.82 -34.23 3.98
N ASN A 226 5.69 -33.81 4.54
CA ASN A 226 4.99 -32.61 4.12
C ASN A 226 5.74 -31.41 4.72
N ASN A 227 6.76 -30.92 4.02
CA ASN A 227 7.44 -29.67 4.39
C ASN A 227 6.76 -28.44 3.75
N LEU A 228 5.54 -28.63 3.22
CA LEU A 228 4.77 -27.54 2.65
C LEU A 228 4.29 -26.61 3.76
N ALA A 229 4.32 -25.32 3.50
CA ALA A 229 3.82 -24.34 4.46
C ALA A 229 2.29 -24.39 4.67
N SER A 230 1.54 -25.04 3.77
CA SER A 230 0.08 -25.11 3.82
C SER A 230 -0.53 -25.95 4.95
N ASP A 231 0.25 -26.43 5.93
CA ASP A 231 -0.34 -26.94 7.17
C ASP A 231 -1.16 -25.87 7.95
N PHE A 232 -1.21 -24.62 7.46
CA PHE A 232 -2.17 -23.59 7.90
C PHE A 232 -3.59 -23.70 7.29
N GLY A 233 -3.87 -24.61 6.36
CA GLY A 233 -5.22 -24.84 5.87
C GLY A 233 -5.29 -25.59 4.54
N GLU A 234 -6.39 -26.32 4.32
CA GLU A 234 -6.63 -27.13 3.13
C GLU A 234 -6.42 -26.36 1.81
N PHE A 235 -6.68 -25.04 1.80
CA PHE A 235 -6.61 -24.13 0.64
C PHE A 235 -5.50 -23.10 0.80
N GLY A 236 -5.04 -22.53 -0.33
CA GLY A 236 -4.18 -21.35 -0.30
C GLY A 236 -4.85 -20.14 0.36
N GLN A 237 -4.05 -19.19 0.84
CA GLN A 237 -4.56 -17.96 1.45
C GLN A 237 -4.80 -16.86 0.39
N TRP A 238 -5.93 -16.15 0.49
CA TRP A 238 -6.06 -14.80 -0.06
C TRP A 238 -5.16 -13.83 0.72
N MET A 239 -4.68 -12.76 0.08
CA MET A 239 -4.02 -11.68 0.81
C MET A 239 -4.98 -11.07 1.83
N HIS A 240 -4.57 -11.09 3.11
CA HIS A 240 -5.36 -10.57 4.22
C HIS A 240 -4.98 -9.12 4.47
N VAL A 241 -5.98 -8.23 4.55
CA VAL A 241 -5.80 -6.80 4.76
C VAL A 241 -6.48 -6.40 6.06
N VAL A 242 -5.80 -5.59 6.86
CA VAL A 242 -6.35 -5.02 8.08
C VAL A 242 -6.08 -3.54 8.12
N ARG A 243 -7.05 -2.76 8.60
CA ARG A 243 -6.79 -1.36 8.93
C ARG A 243 -5.72 -1.32 10.01
N ALA A 244 -4.64 -0.59 9.72
CA ALA A 244 -3.55 -0.44 10.67
C ALA A 244 -4.11 0.25 11.92
N LYS A 245 -3.81 -0.29 13.11
CA LYS A 245 -4.07 0.44 14.36
C LYS A 245 -3.35 1.77 14.25
N ALA A 246 -3.94 2.82 14.85
CA ALA A 246 -3.33 4.13 14.99
C ALA A 246 -2.11 4.09 15.93
N SER A 247 -1.10 3.28 15.60
CA SER A 247 0.30 3.67 15.73
C SER A 247 0.39 5.07 15.12
N PRO A 248 1.16 6.02 15.71
CA PRO A 248 1.23 7.37 15.19
C PRO A 248 1.48 7.25 13.70
N LEU A 249 0.46 7.63 12.90
CA LEU A 249 0.51 7.64 11.44
C LEU A 249 1.91 8.11 11.08
N ASP A 250 2.63 7.30 10.28
CA ASP A 250 4.02 7.58 9.97
C ASP A 250 4.11 9.08 9.63
N ARG A 251 4.95 9.83 10.36
CA ARG A 251 5.06 11.28 10.17
C ARG A 251 5.32 11.60 8.70
N ARG A 252 5.98 10.66 7.99
CA ARG A 252 6.13 10.63 6.54
C ARG A 252 4.80 10.72 5.79
N ASP A 253 3.82 9.87 6.10
CA ASP A 253 2.54 9.77 5.40
C ASP A 253 1.68 11.02 5.63
N HIS A 254 1.64 11.50 6.89
CA HIS A 254 0.92 12.72 7.21
C HIS A 254 1.56 13.94 6.54
N TRP A 255 2.90 14.02 6.55
CA TRP A 255 3.61 15.07 5.83
C TRP A 255 3.31 15.01 4.32
N ARG A 256 3.39 13.82 3.69
CA ARG A 256 3.06 13.62 2.26
C ARG A 256 1.64 14.04 1.93
N CYS A 257 0.67 13.69 2.77
CA CYS A 257 -0.72 14.09 2.61
C CYS A 257 -0.91 15.61 2.63
N LEU A 258 -0.14 16.31 3.48
CA LEU A 258 -0.15 17.77 3.51
C LEU A 258 0.57 18.40 2.30
N THR A 259 1.58 17.72 1.74
CA THR A 259 2.51 18.28 0.73
C THR A 259 2.33 17.80 -0.71
N GLN A 260 1.58 16.72 -1.01
CA GLN A 260 1.46 16.06 -2.34
C GLN A 260 0.94 16.93 -3.53
N ARG A 261 0.86 18.25 -3.41
CA ARG A 261 0.34 19.15 -4.46
C ARG A 261 1.30 19.46 -5.63
N PHE A 262 2.47 18.81 -5.72
CA PHE A 262 3.50 19.29 -6.66
C PHE A 262 3.88 18.36 -7.81
N ASP A 263 3.52 17.06 -7.80
CA ASP A 263 4.05 16.11 -8.80
C ASP A 263 2.99 15.33 -9.61
N ARG A 264 1.71 15.74 -9.65
CA ARG A 264 0.75 15.08 -10.56
C ARG A 264 0.78 15.77 -11.94
N PRO A 265 1.28 15.12 -13.01
CA PRO A 265 0.99 15.57 -14.36
C PRO A 265 -0.52 15.46 -14.58
N ARG A 266 -1.09 16.42 -15.31
CA ARG A 266 -2.48 16.38 -15.77
C ARG A 266 -2.64 15.41 -16.92
#